data_AF-A0A2H0RT73-F1
#
_entry.id   AF-A0A2H0RT73-F1
#
_cell.length_a   1.000
_cell.length_b   1.000
_cell.length_c   1.000
_cell.angle_alpha   90.00
_cell.angle_beta   90.00
_cell.angle_gamma   90.00
#
_symmetry.space_group_name_H-M   'P 1'
#
loop_
_entity.id
_entity.type
_entity.pdbx_description
1 polymer ?
#
loop_
_entity_poly.entity_id
_entity_poly.type
_entity_poly.pdbx_seq_one_letter_code
_entity_poly.pdbx_strand_id
1 'polypeptide(L)'
;MPFLLKNFQQRTVEGMEKFLAALAEESEKYERVPEEVRKEYGEINWPEKAWHELFPEGNSNHAYSAKKTGHGKHCPHFCLKLPTGGGKTLMATYAIEQYLKHLRKEPTGLVLWIVPSEQIFAQTLNALKDRSHPYREKLDDITGGHIKVVTKKDNFSPQDV
;
A
#
# COMPACT_ATOMS: atom_id res chain seq x y z
N MET A 1 -6.71 25.28 -3.28
CA MET A 1 -5.77 25.00 -4.41
C MET A 1 -5.35 23.56 -4.29
N PRO A 2 -5.45 22.73 -5.34
CA PRO A 2 -4.99 21.34 -5.26
C PRO A 2 -3.49 21.30 -4.94
N PHE A 3 -3.11 20.42 -4.02
CA PHE A 3 -1.72 20.25 -3.60
C PHE A 3 -0.88 19.72 -4.77
N LEU A 4 0.04 20.54 -5.29
CA LEU A 4 0.91 20.13 -6.40
C LEU A 4 2.07 19.26 -5.88
N LEU A 5 2.11 18.01 -6.31
CA LEU A 5 3.24 17.12 -6.01
C LEU A 5 4.53 17.61 -6.67
N LYS A 6 5.65 17.47 -5.96
CA LYS A 6 6.99 17.70 -6.52
C LYS A 6 7.31 16.61 -7.56
N ASN A 7 8.19 16.90 -8.52
CA ASN A 7 8.56 15.94 -9.58
C ASN A 7 8.98 14.56 -9.07
N PHE A 8 9.76 14.48 -7.98
CA PHE A 8 10.16 13.18 -7.42
C PHE A 8 8.99 12.43 -6.77
N GLN A 9 8.01 13.16 -6.20
CA GLN A 9 6.81 12.58 -5.62
C GLN A 9 5.90 12.04 -6.74
N GLN A 10 5.74 12.78 -7.84
CA GLN A 10 5.01 12.32 -9.03
C GLN A 10 5.62 11.01 -9.56
N ARG A 11 6.94 10.98 -9.78
CA ARG A 11 7.65 9.75 -10.17
C ARG A 11 7.50 8.59 -9.18
N THR A 12 7.37 8.89 -7.88
CA THR A 12 7.13 7.88 -6.85
C THR A 12 5.72 7.30 -7.01
N VAL A 13 4.72 8.15 -7.21
CA VAL A 13 3.33 7.72 -7.45
C VAL A 13 3.22 6.89 -8.73
N GLU A 14 3.83 7.33 -9.83
CA GLU A 14 3.88 6.56 -11.08
C GLU A 14 4.54 5.18 -10.90
N GLY A 15 5.61 5.10 -10.10
CA GLY A 15 6.26 3.82 -9.78
C GLY A 15 5.36 2.91 -8.95
N MET A 16 4.64 3.45 -7.97
CA MET A 16 3.67 2.70 -7.17
C MET A 16 2.51 2.19 -8.02
N GLU A 17 1.96 3.04 -8.88
CA GLU A 17 0.86 2.71 -9.78
C GLU A 17 1.24 1.54 -10.70
N LYS A 18 2.39 1.62 -11.36
CA LYS A 18 2.88 0.54 -12.23
C LYS A 18 3.02 -0.78 -11.47
N PHE A 19 3.60 -0.76 -10.27
CA PHE A 19 3.79 -1.98 -9.49
C PHE A 19 2.48 -2.55 -8.96
N LEU A 20 1.58 -1.71 -8.47
CA LEU A 20 0.28 -2.17 -7.96
C LEU A 20 -0.65 -2.66 -9.08
N ALA A 21 -0.53 -2.11 -10.28
CA ALA A 21 -1.21 -2.63 -11.47
C ALA A 21 -0.67 -4.02 -11.87
N ALA A 22 0.65 -4.18 -11.96
CA ALA A 22 1.28 -5.48 -12.22
C ALA A 22 0.91 -6.53 -11.14
N LEU A 23 0.89 -6.12 -9.87
CA LEU A 23 0.44 -6.97 -8.77
C LEU A 23 -1.01 -7.41 -8.94
N ALA A 24 -1.91 -6.53 -9.39
CA ALA A 24 -3.31 -6.86 -9.59
C ALA A 24 -3.50 -7.90 -10.71
N GLU A 25 -2.73 -7.76 -11.80
CA GLU A 25 -2.76 -8.73 -12.90
C GLU A 25 -2.21 -10.10 -12.46
N GLU A 26 -1.07 -10.12 -11.78
CA GLU A 26 -0.48 -11.36 -11.26
C GLU A 26 -1.33 -12.00 -10.16
N SER A 27 -2.00 -11.22 -9.31
CA SER A 27 -2.91 -11.76 -8.29
C SER A 27 -4.12 -12.44 -8.92
N GLU A 28 -4.71 -11.85 -9.97
CA GLU A 28 -5.80 -12.49 -10.71
C GLU A 28 -5.37 -13.80 -11.38
N LYS A 29 -4.18 -13.83 -11.99
CA LYS A 29 -3.61 -15.06 -12.57
C LYS A 29 -3.40 -16.12 -11.48
N TYR A 30 -2.86 -15.72 -10.33
CA TYR A 30 -2.64 -16.59 -9.19
C TYR A 30 -3.95 -17.16 -8.64
N GLU A 31 -4.99 -16.32 -8.48
CA GLU A 31 -6.31 -16.71 -7.98
C GLU A 31 -7.00 -17.76 -8.86
N ARG A 32 -6.78 -17.74 -10.18
CA ARG A 32 -7.31 -18.73 -11.12
C ARG A 32 -6.68 -20.12 -10.98
N VAL A 33 -5.53 -20.25 -10.32
CA VAL A 33 -4.89 -21.55 -10.08
C VAL A 33 -5.61 -22.27 -8.93
N PRO A 34 -6.15 -23.49 -9.10
CA PRO A 34 -6.82 -24.21 -8.00
C PRO A 34 -5.90 -24.43 -6.79
N GLU A 35 -6.46 -24.42 -5.57
CA GLU A 35 -5.68 -24.57 -4.33
C GLU A 35 -4.95 -25.91 -4.28
N GLU A 36 -5.55 -26.97 -4.83
CA GLU A 36 -4.98 -28.31 -4.93
C GLU A 36 -3.67 -28.30 -5.75
N VAL A 37 -3.67 -27.58 -6.88
CA VAL A 37 -2.50 -27.42 -7.74
C VAL A 37 -1.40 -26.65 -7.01
N ARG A 38 -1.75 -25.60 -6.26
CA ARG A 38 -0.77 -24.84 -5.45
C ARG A 38 -0.18 -25.69 -4.33
N LYS A 39 -0.96 -26.60 -3.74
CA LYS A 39 -0.47 -27.53 -2.70
C LYS A 39 0.46 -28.60 -3.27
N GLU A 40 0.17 -29.11 -4.47
CA GLU A 40 0.97 -30.15 -5.13
C GLU A 40 2.30 -29.61 -5.66
N TYR A 41 2.27 -28.45 -6.34
CA TYR A 41 3.44 -27.89 -7.05
C TYR A 41 4.14 -26.74 -6.31
N GLY A 42 3.60 -26.31 -5.17
CA GLY A 42 4.14 -25.22 -4.35
C GLY A 42 3.51 -23.86 -4.62
N GLU A 43 3.59 -22.98 -3.61
CA GLU A 43 3.07 -21.62 -3.68
C GLU A 43 3.85 -20.78 -4.70
N ILE A 44 3.11 -20.12 -5.60
CA ILE A 44 3.70 -19.24 -6.62
C ILE A 44 3.98 -17.88 -5.97
N ASN A 45 5.22 -17.40 -6.07
CA ASN A 45 5.59 -16.05 -5.64
C ASN A 45 5.13 -14.99 -6.65
N TRP A 46 3.81 -14.85 -6.80
CA TRP A 46 3.19 -13.89 -7.71
C TRP A 46 3.63 -12.43 -7.47
N PRO A 47 3.95 -11.96 -6.24
CA PRO A 47 4.46 -10.61 -6.07
C PRO A 47 5.85 -10.39 -6.65
N GLU A 48 6.72 -11.41 -6.59
CA GLU A 48 8.05 -11.35 -7.19
C GLU A 48 7.98 -11.37 -8.72
N LYS A 49 7.04 -12.14 -9.29
CA LYS A 49 6.76 -12.10 -10.73
C LYS A 49 6.35 -10.69 -11.18
N ALA A 50 5.38 -10.08 -10.50
CA ALA A 50 4.96 -8.70 -10.78
C ALA A 50 6.12 -7.70 -10.64
N TRP A 51 7.03 -7.92 -9.68
CA TRP A 51 8.20 -7.06 -9.53
C TRP A 51 9.15 -7.19 -10.74
N HIS A 52 9.35 -8.40 -11.25
CA HIS A 52 10.24 -8.68 -12.38
C HIS A 52 9.70 -8.22 -13.74
N GLU A 53 8.39 -7.98 -13.87
CA GLU A 53 7.82 -7.29 -15.04
C GLU A 53 8.33 -5.85 -15.17
N LEU A 54 8.60 -5.19 -14.04
CA LEU A 54 9.09 -3.80 -14.00
C LEU A 54 10.60 -3.70 -13.84
N PHE A 55 11.20 -4.64 -13.12
CA PHE A 55 12.62 -4.67 -12.80
C PHE A 55 13.19 -6.06 -13.13
N PRO A 56 13.75 -6.24 -14.34
CA PRO A 56 14.28 -7.52 -14.77
C PRO A 56 15.27 -8.13 -13.78
N GLU A 57 15.29 -9.46 -13.71
CA GLU A 57 16.20 -10.22 -12.86
C GLU A 57 17.67 -9.82 -13.05
N GLY A 58 18.46 -9.93 -11.98
CA GLY A 58 19.89 -9.58 -12.00
C GLY A 58 20.19 -8.09 -11.76
N ASN A 59 19.18 -7.22 -11.70
CA ASN A 59 19.38 -5.83 -11.25
C ASN A 59 19.50 -5.75 -9.73
N SER A 60 20.74 -5.76 -9.22
CA SER A 60 21.03 -5.71 -7.78
C SER A 60 20.48 -4.46 -7.09
N ASN A 61 20.27 -3.37 -7.81
CA ASN A 61 19.65 -2.15 -7.25
C ASN A 61 18.14 -2.29 -7.04
N HIS A 62 17.51 -3.31 -7.63
CA HIS A 62 16.08 -3.58 -7.56
C HIS A 62 15.81 -5.05 -7.22
N ALA A 63 16.62 -5.66 -6.36
CA ALA A 63 16.35 -7.00 -5.86
C ALA A 63 15.03 -7.01 -5.07
N TYR A 64 14.16 -8.00 -5.35
CA TYR A 64 12.91 -8.17 -4.60
C TYR A 64 13.18 -8.84 -3.26
N SER A 65 12.55 -8.34 -2.19
CA SER A 65 12.62 -8.97 -0.87
C SER A 65 11.31 -9.70 -0.59
N ALA A 66 11.27 -10.99 -0.95
CA ALA A 66 10.08 -11.82 -0.75
C ALA A 66 9.65 -11.87 0.72
N LYS A 67 8.36 -11.65 0.97
CA LYS A 67 7.73 -11.76 2.28
C LYS A 67 6.63 -12.82 2.25
N LYS A 68 6.40 -13.46 3.40
CA LYS A 68 5.31 -14.40 3.60
C LYS A 68 4.45 -13.94 4.77
N THR A 69 3.15 -14.20 4.68
CA THR A 69 2.20 -14.03 5.78
C THR A 69 2.44 -15.10 6.87
N GLY A 70 1.80 -14.94 8.03
CA GLY A 70 1.81 -15.96 9.09
C GLY A 70 1.24 -17.32 8.64
N HIS A 71 0.44 -17.34 7.57
CA HIS A 71 -0.11 -18.56 6.96
C HIS A 71 0.77 -19.11 5.82
N GLY A 72 1.99 -18.60 5.65
CA GLY A 72 2.94 -19.09 4.64
C GLY A 72 2.70 -18.60 3.20
N LYS A 73 1.62 -17.86 2.93
CA LYS A 73 1.32 -17.28 1.61
C LYS A 73 2.25 -16.12 1.28
N HIS A 74 2.64 -15.98 0.00
CA HIS A 74 3.42 -14.84 -0.47
C HIS A 74 2.65 -13.52 -0.29
N CYS A 75 3.35 -12.49 0.19
CA CYS A 75 2.80 -11.19 0.52
C CYS A 75 3.50 -10.10 -0.30
N PRO A 76 2.76 -9.25 -1.05
CA PRO A 76 3.34 -8.09 -1.70
C PRO A 76 4.02 -7.15 -0.70
N HIS A 77 5.23 -6.72 -1.05
CA HIS A 77 6.00 -5.83 -0.19
C HIS A 77 6.93 -4.96 -1.03
N PHE A 78 6.90 -3.64 -0.80
CA PHE A 78 7.83 -2.70 -1.43
C PHE A 78 8.19 -1.58 -0.46
N CYS A 79 9.32 -0.93 -0.72
CA CYS A 79 9.84 0.17 0.08
C CYS A 79 9.99 1.43 -0.77
N LEU A 80 9.50 2.56 -0.26
CA LEU A 80 9.68 3.86 -0.90
C LEU A 80 10.91 4.58 -0.32
N LYS A 81 11.92 4.82 -1.16
CA LYS A 81 13.10 5.60 -0.78
C LYS A 81 12.85 7.09 -1.01
N LEU A 82 12.45 7.79 0.06
CA LEU A 82 12.10 9.21 0.01
C LEU A 82 13.02 10.06 0.91
N PRO A 83 13.42 11.28 0.48
CA PRO A 83 14.27 12.17 1.28
C PRO A 83 13.56 12.61 2.57
N THR A 84 14.35 13.00 3.58
CA THR A 84 13.81 13.65 4.78
C THR A 84 13.11 14.96 4.41
N GLY A 85 11.95 15.24 5.00
CA GLY A 85 11.09 16.33 4.55
C GLY A 85 10.41 16.11 3.18
N GLY A 86 10.61 14.95 2.54
CA GLY A 86 10.05 14.62 1.22
C GLY A 86 8.56 14.29 1.21
N GLY A 87 7.84 14.53 2.31
CA GLY A 87 6.42 14.22 2.42
C GLY A 87 6.11 12.73 2.49
N LYS A 88 6.85 11.95 3.31
CA LYS A 88 6.65 10.50 3.44
C LYS A 88 5.22 10.12 3.81
N THR A 89 4.63 10.83 4.78
CA THR A 89 3.25 10.62 5.21
C THR A 89 2.25 10.91 4.09
N LEU A 90 2.48 11.98 3.31
CA LEU A 90 1.69 12.23 2.10
C LEU A 90 1.82 11.07 1.11
N MET A 91 3.03 10.59 0.83
CA MET A 91 3.23 9.50 -0.13
C MET A 91 2.61 8.19 0.33
N ALA A 92 2.50 7.96 1.64
CA ALA A 92 1.74 6.84 2.17
C ALA A 92 0.23 6.97 1.91
N THR A 93 -0.36 8.18 1.90
CA THR A 93 -1.78 8.32 1.50
C THR A 93 -2.01 8.02 0.03
N TYR A 94 -1.05 8.39 -0.84
CA TYR A 94 -1.06 7.96 -2.24
C TYR A 94 -0.88 6.44 -2.37
N ALA A 95 -0.01 5.81 -1.60
CA ALA A 95 0.15 4.36 -1.61
C ALA A 95 -1.16 3.64 -1.26
N ILE A 96 -1.90 4.13 -0.26
CA ILE A 96 -3.22 3.60 0.11
C ILE A 96 -4.21 3.76 -1.04
N GLU A 97 -4.29 4.95 -1.64
CA GLU A 97 -5.16 5.18 -2.80
C GLU A 97 -4.86 4.21 -3.95
N GLN A 98 -3.58 4.06 -4.31
CA GLN A 98 -3.17 3.16 -5.39
C GLN A 98 -3.50 1.70 -5.05
N TYR A 99 -3.32 1.30 -3.80
CA TYR A 99 -3.68 -0.05 -3.34
C TYR A 99 -5.19 -0.29 -3.47
N LEU A 100 -6.02 0.64 -2.99
CA LEU A 100 -7.47 0.54 -3.06
C LEU A 100 -7.97 0.50 -4.52
N LYS A 101 -7.37 1.31 -5.40
CA LYS A 101 -7.73 1.39 -6.82
C LYS A 101 -7.33 0.16 -7.62
N HIS A 102 -6.07 -0.27 -7.52
CA HIS A 102 -5.50 -1.24 -8.45
C HIS A 102 -5.57 -2.67 -7.90
N LEU A 103 -5.11 -2.88 -6.66
CA LEU A 103 -4.96 -4.23 -6.12
C LEU A 103 -6.24 -4.71 -5.43
N ARG A 104 -6.85 -3.87 -4.58
CA ARG A 104 -8.08 -4.25 -3.87
C ARG A 104 -9.33 -4.08 -4.73
N LYS A 105 -9.36 -3.05 -5.58
CA LYS A 105 -10.50 -2.69 -6.45
C LYS A 105 -11.78 -2.37 -5.66
N GLU A 106 -11.63 -1.86 -4.44
CA GLU A 106 -12.73 -1.42 -3.57
C GLU A 106 -12.34 -0.12 -2.85
N PRO A 107 -13.28 0.82 -2.62
CA PRO A 107 -13.03 2.09 -1.94
C PRO A 107 -12.98 1.97 -0.41
N THR A 108 -12.79 0.76 0.14
CA THR A 108 -12.77 0.51 1.58
C THR A 108 -11.58 -0.38 1.95
N GLY A 109 -11.12 -0.30 3.20
CA GLY A 109 -10.18 -1.27 3.73
C GLY A 109 -9.58 -0.94 5.09
N LEU A 110 -8.77 -1.86 5.59
CA LEU A 110 -8.06 -1.72 6.85
C LEU A 110 -6.59 -1.41 6.61
N VAL A 111 -6.11 -0.30 7.18
CA VAL A 111 -4.70 0.11 7.12
C VAL A 111 -4.11 0.14 8.52
N LEU A 112 -3.06 -0.67 8.73
CA LEU A 112 -2.25 -0.59 9.95
C LEU A 112 -1.09 0.40 9.73
N TRP A 113 -1.15 1.54 10.41
CA TRP A 113 -0.13 2.59 10.30
C TRP A 113 0.83 2.56 11.50
N ILE A 114 2.09 2.17 11.25
CA ILE A 114 3.12 2.06 12.30
C ILE A 114 4.15 3.19 12.13
N VAL A 115 4.54 3.81 13.24
CA VAL A 115 5.53 4.90 13.28
C VAL A 115 6.56 4.66 14.38
N PRO A 116 7.79 5.21 14.27
CA PRO A 116 8.88 4.87 15.19
C PRO A 116 8.89 5.70 16.49
N SER A 117 8.06 6.74 16.63
CA SER A 117 8.03 7.58 17.83
C SER A 117 6.64 8.15 18.12
N GLU A 118 6.41 8.47 19.39
CA GLU A 118 5.15 9.05 19.86
C GLU A 118 4.89 10.45 19.27
N GLN A 119 5.96 11.21 19.01
CA GLN A 119 5.85 12.52 18.36
C GLN A 119 5.33 12.39 16.93
N ILE A 120 5.88 11.45 16.14
CA ILE A 120 5.41 11.19 14.76
C ILE A 120 3.99 10.64 14.79
N PHE A 121 3.67 9.80 15.79
CA PHE A 121 2.31 9.28 16.01
C PHE A 121 1.30 10.41 16.22
N ALA A 122 1.53 11.29 17.20
CA ALA A 122 0.61 12.38 17.53
C ALA A 122 0.40 13.34 16.34
N GLN A 123 1.48 13.70 15.63
CA GLN A 123 1.41 14.54 14.44
C GLN A 123 0.59 13.89 13.32
N THR A 124 0.85 12.60 13.04
CA THR A 124 0.13 11.87 12.00
C THR A 124 -1.33 11.68 12.35
N LEU A 125 -1.64 11.34 13.61
CA LEU A 125 -3.00 11.14 14.09
C LEU A 125 -3.84 12.43 13.96
N ASN A 126 -3.29 13.58 14.36
CA ASN A 126 -3.98 14.86 14.22
C ASN A 126 -4.24 15.21 12.75
N ALA A 127 -3.24 15.00 11.89
CA ALA A 127 -3.34 15.24 10.45
C ALA A 127 -4.36 14.30 9.75
N LEU A 128 -4.53 13.06 10.21
CA LEU A 128 -5.52 12.13 9.66
C LEU A 128 -6.95 12.41 10.20
N LYS A 129 -7.07 12.97 11.40
CA LYS A 129 -8.38 13.34 11.98
C LYS A 129 -8.93 14.66 11.41
N ASP A 130 -8.05 15.60 11.08
CA ASP A 130 -8.43 16.88 10.49
C ASP A 130 -8.85 16.73 9.02
N ARG A 131 -10.15 16.94 8.73
CA ARG A 131 -10.72 16.85 7.38
C ARG A 131 -10.20 17.91 6.40
N SER A 132 -9.65 19.01 6.90
CA SER A 132 -9.04 20.04 6.06
C SER A 132 -7.57 19.78 5.76
N HIS A 133 -6.98 18.75 6.39
CA HIS A 133 -5.59 18.43 6.18
C HIS A 133 -5.41 17.66 4.85
N PRO A 134 -4.38 17.98 4.03
CA PRO A 134 -4.19 17.36 2.71
C PRO A 134 -4.11 15.82 2.72
N TYR A 135 -3.63 15.23 3.82
CA TYR A 135 -3.61 13.77 4.00
C TYR A 135 -5.01 13.18 4.06
N ARG A 136 -5.90 13.86 4.78
CA ARG A 136 -7.27 13.42 4.99
C ARG A 136 -8.12 13.70 3.76
N GLU A 137 -8.02 14.88 3.16
CA GLU A 137 -8.67 15.19 1.87
C GLU A 137 -8.38 14.10 0.83
N LYS A 138 -7.10 13.73 0.67
CA LYS A 138 -6.68 12.71 -0.28
C LYS A 138 -7.29 11.33 -0.03
N LEU A 139 -7.47 10.94 1.24
CA LEU A 139 -8.08 9.66 1.57
C LEU A 139 -9.61 9.74 1.46
N ASP A 140 -10.21 10.87 1.81
CA ASP A 140 -11.66 11.10 1.68
C ASP A 140 -12.07 11.03 0.20
N ASP A 141 -11.24 11.54 -0.73
CA ASP A 141 -11.49 11.48 -2.18
C ASP A 141 -11.71 10.05 -2.71
N ILE A 142 -10.95 9.07 -2.20
CA ILE A 142 -11.05 7.67 -2.66
C ILE A 142 -12.07 6.84 -1.87
N THR A 143 -12.36 7.21 -0.63
CA THR A 143 -13.29 6.49 0.25
C THR A 143 -14.69 7.11 0.32
N GLY A 144 -14.93 8.23 -0.38
CA GLY A 144 -16.18 8.99 -0.26
C GLY A 144 -16.36 9.64 1.11
N GLY A 145 -15.28 9.94 1.82
CA GLY A 145 -15.30 10.51 3.17
C GLY A 145 -15.58 9.51 4.30
N HIS A 146 -15.70 8.22 3.98
CA HIS A 146 -15.97 7.14 4.94
C HIS A 146 -14.68 6.59 5.56
N ILE A 147 -14.09 7.37 6.47
CA ILE A 147 -12.86 6.99 7.17
C ILE A 147 -13.05 7.01 8.68
N LYS A 148 -12.72 5.88 9.31
CA LYS A 148 -12.55 5.74 10.76
C LYS A 148 -11.07 5.69 11.12
N VAL A 149 -10.58 6.69 11.84
CA VAL A 149 -9.19 6.72 12.35
C VAL A 149 -9.18 6.31 13.81
N VAL A 150 -8.60 5.14 14.09
CA VAL A 150 -8.51 4.55 15.43
C VAL A 150 -7.06 4.37 15.86
N THR A 151 -6.85 4.35 17.17
CA THR A 151 -5.57 4.09 17.83
C THR A 151 -5.65 2.77 18.60
N LYS A 152 -4.49 2.29 19.10
CA LYS A 152 -4.43 1.10 19.95
C LYS A 152 -5.32 1.19 21.21
N LYS A 153 -5.68 2.39 21.66
CA LYS A 153 -6.50 2.61 22.86
C LYS A 153 -8.01 2.63 22.57
N ASP A 154 -8.38 2.70 21.30
CA ASP A 154 -9.78 2.77 20.89
C ASP A 154 -10.35 1.36 20.71
N ASN A 155 -11.65 1.21 20.96
CA ASN A 155 -12.36 -0.02 20.60
C ASN A 155 -12.49 -0.11 19.07
N PHE A 156 -12.17 -1.29 18.55
CA PHE A 156 -12.27 -1.61 17.14
C PHE A 156 -12.88 -3.01 16.99
N SER A 157 -13.94 -3.13 16.20
CA SER A 157 -14.64 -4.39 15.96
C SER A 157 -14.78 -4.69 14.47
N PRO A 158 -15.11 -5.94 14.09
CA PRO A 158 -15.38 -6.27 12.69
C PRO A 158 -16.52 -5.48 12.06
N GLN A 159 -17.42 -4.86 12.84
CA GLN A 159 -18.49 -4.01 12.29
C GLN A 159 -17.99 -2.64 11.80
N ASP A 160 -16.73 -2.31 12.07
CA ASP A 160 -16.12 -1.03 11.67
C ASP A 160 -15.46 -1.07 10.29
N VAL A 161 -15.48 -2.22 9.60
CA VAL A 161 -14.80 -2.47 8.30
C VAL A 161 -15.81 -2.79 7.21
#